data_AF-A0A381R887-F1
#
_entry.id   AF-A0A381R887-F1
#
_cell.length_a   1.000
_cell.length_b   1.000
_cell.length_c   1.000
_cell.angle_alpha   90.00
_cell.angle_beta   90.00
_cell.angle_gamma   90.00
#
_symmetry.space_group_name_H-M   'P 1'
#
loop_
_entity.id
_entity.type
_entity.pdbx_description
1 polymer ?
#
loop_
_entity_poly.entity_id
_entity_poly.type
_entity_poly.pdbx_seq_one_letter_code
_entity_poly.pdbx_strand_id
1 'polypeptide(L)'
;MVATDDKKNQDSVAEWTDAMNSLASNWQKAMDDWPSMWSENINSSLNATGESLKDSLQKNPTDLLANLPLANVDRANIVSAQTELWQDYQKLWLHTASRLLNPDSVPLEDDSRDPRFKDPLWSENPVFEFIKKSYQLNSKWLCSYLSNIAGLDEATGKKVEFYGQQMVDAMAPTNYPLTNPMVLREIADTKGENIIRGFDKLVEDLKDGFGGFRPRQSHVEDFEIGKDIAATPGDVIFQTPIMQLIQYAPTTVNVYKKPLLIVPPWINKFYVLDLHSDNSFIKWAVDQGHTVFVVSWVNPDETYADKSFDDYATEGILAALDAIEQATGERQVNAIGYCIGGTLMAATLAYMAQHNDDRITNITFLATQVDFEDAGDLTLFTDEEQVASIEQQITDKGYLDGEMMATAFNLLRANDLIWYFHVNNYLMGKEPPKFDLLYWNADATRFPARLLIDYLRGFYVENRLSTPGAFKLLGTPIDLGNINIPVYLQATIGDHIAPAESVFKATKLYSGRVRFVLGGSGHIAGVINPPKPGKYQYWLNSKRKKYDSVATWREDAVEHPGSWWPDWNKWLSTKSGGKVPARKIGSGKLKSLEPAPGSYVKVRS
;
A
#
# COMPACT_ATOMS: atom_id res chain seq x y z
N MET A 1 23.27 -43.95 45.07
CA MET A 1 22.21 -43.48 44.15
C MET A 1 22.44 -42.04 43.67
N VAL A 2 23.68 -41.52 43.64
CA VAL A 2 23.97 -40.12 43.21
C VAL A 2 24.92 -40.06 42.00
N ALA A 3 25.49 -41.18 41.55
CA ALA A 3 26.48 -41.19 40.46
C ALA A 3 25.89 -41.47 39.05
N THR A 4 24.58 -41.73 38.94
CA THR A 4 23.92 -42.11 37.68
C THR A 4 23.12 -40.99 37.01
N ASP A 5 22.79 -39.91 37.73
CA ASP A 5 22.10 -38.73 37.16
C ASP A 5 23.07 -37.72 36.53
N ASP A 6 24.28 -37.54 37.08
CA ASP A 6 25.27 -36.61 36.53
C ASP A 6 25.77 -37.02 35.13
N LYS A 7 25.88 -38.33 34.85
CA LYS A 7 26.28 -38.83 33.52
C LYS A 7 25.22 -38.60 32.46
N LYS A 8 23.93 -38.80 32.80
CA LYS A 8 22.81 -38.56 31.88
C LYS A 8 22.65 -37.08 31.52
N ASN A 9 22.92 -36.19 32.49
CA ASN A 9 22.86 -34.74 32.29
C ASN A 9 24.09 -34.21 31.52
N GLN A 10 25.27 -34.82 31.71
CA GLN A 10 26.47 -34.50 30.92
C GLN A 10 26.37 -34.99 29.47
N ASP A 11 25.82 -36.19 29.25
CA ASP A 11 25.60 -36.73 27.90
C ASP A 11 24.55 -35.89 27.14
N SER A 12 23.48 -35.40 27.80
CA SER A 12 22.49 -34.52 27.17
C SER A 12 23.02 -33.12 26.87
N VAL A 13 23.92 -32.57 27.70
CA VAL A 13 24.57 -31.27 27.44
C VAL A 13 25.61 -31.38 26.32
N ALA A 14 26.31 -32.51 26.20
CA ALA A 14 27.25 -32.77 25.10
C ALA A 14 26.52 -32.99 23.78
N GLU A 15 25.47 -33.83 23.75
CA GLU A 15 24.60 -34.00 22.59
C GLU A 15 23.91 -32.70 22.18
N TRP A 16 23.53 -31.86 23.15
CA TRP A 16 22.98 -30.53 22.89
C TRP A 16 24.04 -29.58 22.32
N THR A 17 25.25 -29.55 22.86
CA THR A 17 26.35 -28.70 22.36
C THR A 17 26.72 -29.09 20.93
N ASP A 18 26.73 -30.38 20.60
CA ASP A 18 26.96 -30.87 19.23
C ASP A 18 25.76 -30.58 18.31
N ALA A 19 24.52 -30.77 18.77
CA ALA A 19 23.32 -30.38 18.04
C ALA A 19 23.30 -28.87 17.75
N MET A 20 23.86 -28.07 18.64
CA MET A 20 23.89 -26.62 18.59
C MET A 20 25.05 -26.06 17.79
N ASN A 21 26.22 -26.71 17.80
CA ASN A 21 27.29 -26.46 16.83
C ASN A 21 26.87 -26.92 15.44
N SER A 22 26.10 -28.01 15.33
CA SER A 22 25.45 -28.45 14.10
C SER A 22 24.39 -27.44 13.66
N LEU A 23 23.58 -26.90 14.57
CA LEU A 23 22.59 -25.89 14.25
C LEU A 23 23.25 -24.60 13.79
N ALA A 24 24.30 -24.14 14.47
CA ALA A 24 25.05 -22.94 14.10
C ALA A 24 25.78 -23.11 12.76
N SER A 25 26.39 -24.27 12.50
CA SER A 25 27.04 -24.56 11.22
C SER A 25 26.04 -24.78 10.08
N ASN A 26 24.90 -25.42 10.33
CA ASN A 26 23.82 -25.55 9.36
C ASN A 26 23.12 -24.22 9.10
N TRP A 27 23.00 -23.36 10.12
CA TRP A 27 22.50 -22.00 10.01
C TRP A 27 23.46 -21.14 9.18
N GLN A 28 24.76 -21.22 9.46
CA GLN A 28 25.78 -20.52 8.69
C GLN A 28 25.83 -21.02 7.25
N LYS A 29 25.68 -22.32 7.02
CA LYS A 29 25.58 -22.91 5.69
C LYS A 29 24.29 -22.54 4.97
N ALA A 30 23.16 -22.47 5.69
CA ALA A 30 21.89 -21.98 5.15
C ALA A 30 21.95 -20.48 4.83
N MET A 31 22.76 -19.69 5.56
CA MET A 31 23.06 -18.29 5.26
C MET A 31 24.00 -18.15 4.06
N ASP A 32 24.94 -19.08 3.87
CA ASP A 32 25.89 -19.11 2.75
C ASP A 32 25.20 -19.57 1.44
N ASP A 33 24.29 -20.55 1.53
CA ASP A 33 23.44 -21.04 0.42
C ASP A 33 22.18 -20.18 0.22
N TRP A 34 21.97 -19.18 1.08
CA TRP A 34 20.80 -18.29 1.04
C TRP A 34 20.68 -17.50 -0.27
N PRO A 35 21.73 -16.81 -0.76
CA PRO A 35 21.62 -16.00 -1.97
C PRO A 35 21.34 -16.86 -3.21
N SER A 36 21.88 -18.09 -3.26
CA SER A 36 21.67 -19.01 -4.38
C SER A 36 20.25 -19.58 -4.36
N MET A 37 19.74 -20.05 -3.22
CA MET A 37 18.37 -20.56 -3.11
C MET A 37 17.31 -19.48 -3.36
N TRP A 38 17.54 -18.26 -2.88
CA TRP A 38 16.62 -17.14 -3.11
C TRP A 38 16.71 -16.62 -4.54
N SER A 39 17.92 -16.53 -5.12
CA SER A 39 18.06 -16.19 -6.54
C SER A 39 17.47 -17.27 -7.45
N GLU A 40 17.54 -18.56 -7.10
CA GLU A 40 16.91 -19.64 -7.86
C GLU A 40 15.39 -19.62 -7.76
N ASN A 41 14.83 -19.36 -6.57
CA ASN A 41 13.38 -19.19 -6.40
C ASN A 41 12.86 -17.94 -7.12
N ILE A 42 13.55 -16.80 -6.99
CA ILE A 42 13.30 -15.60 -7.79
C ILE A 42 13.37 -15.96 -9.27
N ASN A 43 14.48 -16.50 -9.75
CA ASN A 43 14.67 -16.84 -11.16
C ASN A 43 13.63 -17.83 -11.67
N SER A 44 13.16 -18.78 -10.85
CA SER A 44 12.10 -19.72 -11.24
C SER A 44 10.74 -19.02 -11.39
N SER A 45 10.40 -18.10 -10.49
CA SER A 45 9.19 -17.27 -10.60
C SER A 45 9.28 -16.28 -11.77
N LEU A 46 10.47 -15.75 -12.06
CA LEU A 46 10.73 -14.85 -13.18
C LEU A 46 10.75 -15.56 -14.55
N ASN A 47 11.15 -16.83 -14.59
CA ASN A 47 11.13 -17.63 -15.81
C ASN A 47 9.70 -18.05 -16.20
N ALA A 48 8.76 -18.11 -15.25
CA ALA A 48 7.34 -18.37 -15.55
C ALA A 48 6.63 -17.15 -16.18
N THR A 49 7.17 -15.95 -16.01
CA THR A 49 6.61 -14.67 -16.47
C THR A 49 7.22 -14.12 -17.78
N GLY A 50 7.98 -14.93 -18.52
CA GLY A 50 8.53 -14.57 -19.84
C GLY A 50 9.90 -13.86 -19.81
N GLU A 51 10.64 -13.99 -20.91
CA GLU A 51 12.07 -13.62 -21.04
C GLU A 51 12.37 -12.12 -20.84
N SER A 52 11.40 -11.20 -20.98
CA SER A 52 11.67 -9.75 -20.95
C SER A 52 11.81 -9.14 -19.55
N LEU A 53 11.29 -9.80 -18.50
CA LEU A 53 11.48 -9.38 -17.09
C LEU A 53 12.83 -9.82 -16.52
N LYS A 54 13.48 -10.77 -17.18
CA LYS A 54 14.78 -11.31 -16.80
C LYS A 54 15.88 -10.26 -16.89
N ASP A 55 15.78 -9.32 -17.82
CA ASP A 55 16.77 -8.25 -18.02
C ASP A 55 16.50 -7.02 -17.13
N SER A 56 15.25 -6.76 -16.74
CA SER A 56 14.91 -5.64 -15.84
C SER A 56 15.12 -5.95 -14.36
N LEU A 57 14.98 -7.23 -13.97
CA LEU A 57 15.26 -7.72 -12.63
C LEU A 57 16.64 -8.35 -12.49
N GLN A 58 17.41 -8.47 -13.58
CA GLN A 58 18.81 -8.90 -13.52
C GLN A 58 19.64 -8.01 -12.61
N LYS A 59 19.29 -6.72 -12.45
CA LYS A 59 19.82 -5.87 -11.38
C LYS A 59 19.05 -6.15 -10.07
N ASN A 60 19.24 -7.35 -9.56
CA ASN A 60 18.56 -7.84 -8.36
C ASN A 60 18.94 -7.01 -7.11
N PRO A 61 18.14 -7.07 -6.02
CA PRO A 61 18.55 -6.63 -4.68
C PRO A 61 19.89 -7.24 -4.26
N THR A 62 20.15 -8.49 -4.70
CA THR A 62 21.44 -9.17 -4.49
C THR A 62 22.58 -8.53 -5.25
N ASP A 63 22.36 -7.95 -6.43
CA ASP A 63 23.39 -7.21 -7.18
C ASP A 63 23.63 -5.83 -6.58
N LEU A 64 22.59 -5.16 -6.10
CA LEU A 64 22.73 -3.91 -5.34
C LEU A 64 23.58 -4.16 -4.08
N LEU A 65 23.23 -5.19 -3.30
CA LEU A 65 23.96 -5.57 -2.07
C LEU A 65 25.36 -6.12 -2.36
N ALA A 66 25.55 -6.88 -3.45
CA ALA A 66 26.85 -7.44 -3.83
C ALA A 66 27.81 -6.38 -4.41
N ASN A 67 27.28 -5.33 -5.03
CA ASN A 67 28.06 -4.22 -5.57
C ASN A 67 28.23 -3.05 -4.58
N LEU A 68 27.71 -3.16 -3.35
CA LEU A 68 28.02 -2.19 -2.30
C LEU A 68 29.53 -2.20 -2.07
N PRO A 69 30.19 -1.03 -2.02
CA PRO A 69 31.61 -0.96 -1.71
C PRO A 69 31.82 -1.39 -0.25
N LEU A 70 32.06 -2.69 -0.04
CA LEU A 70 32.50 -3.28 1.24
C LEU A 70 33.76 -2.59 1.79
N ALA A 71 34.47 -1.85 0.94
CA ALA A 71 35.66 -1.07 1.27
C ALA A 71 35.39 0.20 2.12
N ASN A 72 34.14 0.68 2.22
CA ASN A 72 33.82 1.94 2.90
C ASN A 72 33.06 1.77 4.22
N VAL A 73 32.82 0.53 4.68
CA VAL A 73 32.20 0.32 5.99
C VAL A 73 33.25 0.59 7.08
N ASP A 74 32.90 1.37 8.10
CA ASP A 74 33.78 1.62 9.23
C ASP A 74 34.12 0.29 9.92
N ARG A 75 35.36 -0.15 9.74
CA ARG A 75 35.87 -1.42 10.27
C ARG A 75 35.73 -1.48 11.78
N ALA A 76 35.82 -0.35 12.49
CA ALA A 76 35.63 -0.30 13.93
C ALA A 76 34.16 -0.59 14.31
N ASN A 77 33.20 -0.09 13.53
CA ASN A 77 31.78 -0.33 13.75
C ASN A 77 31.38 -1.77 13.41
N ILE A 78 31.92 -2.37 12.34
CA ILE A 78 31.69 -3.79 12.03
C ILE A 78 32.22 -4.68 13.16
N VAL A 79 33.44 -4.42 13.61
CA VAL A 79 34.05 -5.19 14.71
C VAL A 79 33.24 -5.02 16.00
N SER A 80 32.75 -3.82 16.28
CA SER A 80 31.91 -3.55 17.45
C SER A 80 30.55 -4.26 17.36
N ALA A 81 29.86 -4.17 16.21
CA ALA A 81 28.58 -4.86 15.97
C ALA A 81 28.73 -6.38 16.02
N GLN A 82 29.83 -6.92 15.48
CA GLN A 82 30.16 -8.35 15.57
C GLN A 82 30.44 -8.79 17.02
N THR A 83 31.12 -7.93 17.79
CA THR A 83 31.41 -8.19 19.20
C THR A 83 30.13 -8.17 20.04
N GLU A 84 29.25 -7.20 19.81
CA GLU A 84 27.93 -7.12 20.46
C GLU A 84 27.10 -8.35 20.14
N LEU A 85 27.02 -8.75 18.86
CA LEU A 85 26.32 -9.95 18.42
C LEU A 85 26.83 -11.20 19.16
N TRP A 86 28.16 -11.37 19.25
CA TRP A 86 28.76 -12.51 19.94
C TRP A 86 28.44 -12.53 21.44
N GLN A 87 28.53 -11.37 22.11
CA GLN A 87 28.18 -11.25 23.52
C GLN A 87 26.69 -11.57 23.76
N ASP A 88 25.81 -11.11 22.90
CA ASP A 88 24.38 -11.35 23.04
C ASP A 88 24.01 -12.81 22.74
N TYR A 89 24.69 -13.45 21.78
CA TYR A 89 24.59 -14.90 21.61
C TYR A 89 25.05 -15.65 22.85
N GLN A 90 26.19 -15.29 23.46
CA GLN A 90 26.65 -15.95 24.69
C GLN A 90 25.60 -15.87 25.81
N LYS A 91 24.98 -14.70 25.99
CA LYS A 91 23.87 -14.54 26.95
C LYS A 91 22.69 -15.44 26.60
N LEU A 92 22.30 -15.47 25.31
CA LEU A 92 21.20 -16.29 24.82
C LEU A 92 21.48 -17.80 25.01
N TRP A 93 22.70 -18.25 24.74
CA TRP A 93 23.17 -19.62 24.96
C TRP A 93 23.05 -20.02 26.43
N LEU A 94 23.63 -19.22 27.33
CA LEU A 94 23.59 -19.46 28.77
C LEU A 94 22.16 -19.47 29.30
N HIS A 95 21.33 -18.53 28.83
CA HIS A 95 19.92 -18.46 29.19
C HIS A 95 19.17 -19.70 28.73
N THR A 96 19.31 -20.09 27.45
CA THR A 96 18.62 -21.26 26.88
C THR A 96 19.04 -22.55 27.58
N ALA A 97 20.35 -22.73 27.84
CA ALA A 97 20.84 -23.87 28.61
C ALA A 97 20.24 -23.91 30.03
N SER A 98 20.14 -22.76 30.70
CA SER A 98 19.47 -22.65 32.00
C SER A 98 17.98 -23.02 31.90
N ARG A 99 17.28 -22.64 30.84
CA ARG A 99 15.85 -22.97 30.67
C ARG A 99 15.60 -24.44 30.38
N LEU A 100 16.51 -25.09 29.64
CA LEU A 100 16.44 -26.53 29.39
C LEU A 100 16.67 -27.35 30.65
N LEU A 101 17.54 -26.88 31.55
CA LEU A 101 17.81 -27.52 32.83
C LEU A 101 16.76 -27.18 33.91
N ASN A 102 16.05 -26.06 33.76
CA ASN A 102 15.01 -25.62 34.68
C ASN A 102 13.76 -25.14 33.91
N PRO A 103 12.76 -26.02 33.72
CA PRO A 103 11.54 -25.71 32.97
C PRO A 103 10.71 -24.55 33.54
N ASP A 104 10.84 -24.24 34.83
CA ASP A 104 10.10 -23.15 35.52
C ASP A 104 10.79 -21.77 35.39
N SER A 105 11.89 -21.69 34.66
CA SER A 105 12.61 -20.45 34.39
C SER A 105 11.76 -19.47 33.57
N VAL A 106 11.83 -18.19 33.97
CA VAL A 106 11.08 -17.11 33.31
C VAL A 106 11.66 -16.86 31.91
N PRO A 107 10.81 -16.77 30.86
CA PRO A 107 11.23 -16.37 29.51
C PRO A 107 11.94 -15.02 29.50
N LEU A 108 12.76 -14.77 28.49
CA LEU A 108 13.28 -13.42 28.23
C LEU A 108 12.14 -12.47 27.90
N GLU A 109 12.26 -11.25 28.39
CA GLU A 109 11.35 -10.17 28.02
C GLU A 109 11.40 -9.95 26.50
N ASP A 110 10.23 -9.74 25.91
CA ASP A 110 10.09 -9.53 24.48
C ASP A 110 9.37 -8.21 24.22
N ASP A 111 10.17 -7.19 23.94
CA ASP A 111 9.68 -5.85 23.58
C ASP A 111 9.10 -5.81 22.15
N SER A 112 9.26 -6.89 21.38
CA SER A 112 8.79 -6.99 20.01
C SER A 112 7.27 -7.10 19.96
N ARG A 113 6.62 -6.12 19.31
CA ARG A 113 5.20 -6.17 18.94
C ARG A 113 4.95 -6.91 17.61
N ASP A 114 5.93 -7.68 17.13
CA ASP A 114 5.83 -8.38 15.85
C ASP A 114 4.72 -9.46 15.90
N PRO A 115 3.63 -9.29 15.14
CA PRO A 115 2.48 -10.19 15.20
C PRO A 115 2.80 -11.62 14.70
N ARG A 116 3.93 -11.81 13.99
CA ARG A 116 4.39 -13.13 13.54
C ARG A 116 4.71 -14.06 14.72
N PHE A 117 5.16 -13.51 15.86
CA PHE A 117 5.60 -14.25 17.04
C PHE A 117 4.54 -14.35 18.15
N LYS A 118 3.25 -14.23 17.80
CA LYS A 118 2.15 -14.20 18.78
C LYS A 118 1.82 -15.53 19.47
N ASP A 119 2.21 -16.67 18.91
CA ASP A 119 1.94 -17.98 19.54
C ASP A 119 2.79 -18.13 20.81
N PRO A 120 2.20 -18.52 21.96
CA PRO A 120 2.93 -18.62 23.23
C PRO A 120 4.15 -19.53 23.18
N LEU A 121 4.18 -20.54 22.29
CA LEU A 121 5.33 -21.42 22.15
C LEU A 121 6.63 -20.69 21.80
N TRP A 122 6.56 -19.52 21.17
CA TRP A 122 7.72 -18.67 20.90
C TRP A 122 8.43 -18.15 22.15
N SER A 123 7.77 -18.17 23.30
CA SER A 123 8.35 -17.75 24.58
C SER A 123 8.35 -18.90 25.60
N GLU A 124 7.36 -19.79 25.58
CA GLU A 124 7.25 -20.88 26.55
C GLU A 124 8.28 -21.98 26.29
N ASN A 125 8.54 -22.33 25.04
CA ASN A 125 9.46 -23.39 24.67
C ASN A 125 10.89 -22.84 24.48
N PRO A 126 11.90 -23.34 25.22
CA PRO A 126 13.28 -22.82 25.15
C PRO A 126 13.92 -22.88 23.75
N VAL A 127 13.56 -23.87 22.92
CA VAL A 127 14.10 -24.01 21.56
C VAL A 127 13.49 -22.96 20.63
N PHE A 128 12.17 -22.77 20.65
CA PHE A 128 11.52 -21.75 19.83
C PHE A 128 11.89 -20.33 20.30
N GLU A 129 12.05 -20.12 21.60
CA GLU A 129 12.58 -18.87 22.14
C GLU A 129 14.00 -18.60 21.63
N PHE A 130 14.89 -19.60 21.66
CA PHE A 130 16.24 -19.47 21.10
C PHE A 130 16.21 -19.11 19.62
N ILE A 131 15.37 -19.78 18.81
CA ILE A 131 15.24 -19.50 17.37
C ILE A 131 14.77 -18.06 17.14
N LYS A 132 13.70 -17.64 17.83
CA LYS A 132 13.16 -16.27 17.74
C LYS A 132 14.18 -15.22 18.16
N LYS A 133 14.85 -15.41 19.30
CA LYS A 133 15.84 -14.44 19.80
C LYS A 133 17.09 -14.42 18.91
N SER A 134 17.53 -15.56 18.40
CA SER A 134 18.61 -15.63 17.41
C SER A 134 18.26 -14.85 16.15
N TYR A 135 17.05 -15.03 15.61
CA TYR A 135 16.54 -14.22 14.51
C TYR A 135 16.58 -12.72 14.84
N GLN A 136 15.98 -12.29 15.96
CA GLN A 136 15.96 -10.88 16.38
C GLN A 136 17.37 -10.27 16.51
N LEU A 137 18.34 -11.03 17.05
CA LEU A 137 19.73 -10.60 17.16
C LEU A 137 20.38 -10.40 15.79
N ASN A 138 20.23 -11.37 14.87
CA ASN A 138 20.77 -11.23 13.51
C ASN A 138 20.07 -10.12 12.73
N SER A 139 18.75 -9.95 12.88
CA SER A 139 18.00 -8.84 12.26
C SER A 139 18.52 -7.49 12.73
N LYS A 140 18.69 -7.32 14.05
CA LYS A 140 19.26 -6.09 14.63
C LYS A 140 20.67 -5.85 14.10
N TRP A 141 21.50 -6.89 14.05
CA TRP A 141 22.87 -6.79 13.54
C TRP A 141 22.90 -6.41 12.07
N LEU A 142 22.11 -7.07 11.21
CA LEU A 142 22.08 -6.80 9.78
C LEU A 142 21.56 -5.38 9.50
N CYS A 143 20.45 -4.98 10.12
CA CYS A 143 19.94 -3.61 9.97
C CYS A 143 20.96 -2.58 10.47
N SER A 144 21.60 -2.82 11.62
CA SER A 144 22.65 -1.93 12.14
C SER A 144 23.86 -1.86 11.19
N TYR A 145 24.28 -2.99 10.61
CA TYR A 145 25.36 -3.04 9.63
C TYR A 145 25.02 -2.19 8.40
N LEU A 146 23.83 -2.39 7.84
CA LEU A 146 23.34 -1.72 6.64
C LEU A 146 23.15 -0.21 6.85
N SER A 147 22.60 0.22 7.99
CA SER A 147 22.43 1.65 8.31
C SER A 147 23.74 2.39 8.56
N ASN A 148 24.85 1.69 8.81
CA ASN A 148 26.16 2.28 9.11
C ASN A 148 27.16 2.23 7.95
N ILE A 149 26.71 1.91 6.74
CA ILE A 149 27.58 1.95 5.54
C ILE A 149 27.90 3.42 5.24
N ALA A 150 29.17 3.80 5.40
CA ALA A 150 29.59 5.17 5.17
C ALA A 150 29.71 5.49 3.67
N GLY A 151 29.45 6.75 3.31
CA GLY A 151 29.61 7.25 1.95
C GLY A 151 28.46 6.95 0.99
N LEU A 152 27.33 6.42 1.48
CA LEU A 152 26.09 6.36 0.72
C LEU A 152 25.39 7.72 0.72
N ASP A 153 24.84 8.12 -0.42
CA ASP A 153 23.85 9.19 -0.45
C ASP A 153 22.52 8.72 0.19
N GLU A 154 21.66 9.67 0.53
CA GLU A 154 20.41 9.39 1.25
C GLU A 154 19.48 8.42 0.50
N ALA A 155 19.38 8.54 -0.83
CA ALA A 155 18.49 7.70 -1.63
C ALA A 155 19.01 6.25 -1.70
N THR A 156 20.32 6.08 -1.89
CA THR A 156 20.96 4.76 -1.85
C THR A 156 20.85 4.15 -0.45
N GLY A 157 21.06 4.92 0.61
CA GLY A 157 20.90 4.47 2.00
C GLY A 157 19.50 3.91 2.29
N LYS A 158 18.44 4.62 1.86
CA LYS A 158 17.05 4.16 1.99
C LYS A 158 16.78 2.85 1.24
N LYS A 159 17.33 2.68 0.04
CA LYS A 159 17.22 1.41 -0.71
C LYS A 159 17.89 0.25 0.00
N VAL A 160 19.10 0.47 0.52
CA VAL A 160 19.84 -0.54 1.27
C VAL A 160 19.08 -0.96 2.52
N GLU A 161 18.52 -0.01 3.27
CA GLU A 161 17.66 -0.29 4.43
C GLU A 161 16.40 -1.08 4.03
N PHE A 162 15.70 -0.64 2.97
CA PHE A 162 14.51 -1.31 2.48
C PHE A 162 14.79 -2.76 2.05
N TYR A 163 15.73 -2.98 1.13
CA TYR A 163 16.04 -4.33 0.66
C TYR A 163 16.66 -5.21 1.76
N GLY A 164 17.40 -4.60 2.69
CA GLY A 164 17.86 -5.24 3.91
C GLY A 164 16.70 -5.76 4.78
N GLN A 165 15.69 -4.93 4.97
CA GLN A 165 14.47 -5.31 5.69
C GLN A 165 13.70 -6.42 4.97
N GLN A 166 13.62 -6.39 3.64
CA GLN A 166 13.01 -7.48 2.85
C GLN A 166 13.75 -8.80 3.06
N MET A 167 15.09 -8.77 3.15
CA MET A 167 15.90 -9.95 3.44
C MET A 167 15.66 -10.46 4.86
N VAL A 168 15.64 -9.56 5.85
CA VAL A 168 15.27 -9.90 7.24
C VAL A 168 13.91 -10.59 7.29
N ASP A 169 12.91 -10.01 6.64
CA ASP A 169 11.54 -10.54 6.66
C ASP A 169 11.42 -11.89 5.95
N ALA A 170 12.18 -12.11 4.88
CA ALA A 170 12.25 -13.39 4.21
C ALA A 170 12.85 -14.49 5.08
N MET A 171 13.85 -14.15 5.88
CA MET A 171 14.57 -15.05 6.79
C MET A 171 13.82 -15.34 8.09
N ALA A 172 12.64 -14.76 8.29
CA ALA A 172 11.90 -14.97 9.52
C ALA A 172 11.62 -16.47 9.73
N PRO A 173 11.92 -17.02 10.92
CA PRO A 173 11.72 -18.45 11.20
C PRO A 173 10.24 -18.87 11.16
N THR A 174 9.32 -17.90 11.17
CA THR A 174 7.89 -18.12 10.93
C THR A 174 7.58 -18.59 9.52
N ASN A 175 8.46 -18.34 8.55
CA ASN A 175 8.21 -18.64 7.14
C ASN A 175 8.58 -20.09 6.77
N TYR A 176 9.07 -20.89 7.72
CA TYR A 176 9.56 -22.24 7.45
C TYR A 176 8.84 -23.30 8.30
N PRO A 177 8.47 -24.46 7.70
CA PRO A 177 7.72 -25.50 8.42
C PRO A 177 8.42 -26.02 9.66
N LEU A 178 9.74 -26.20 9.62
CA LEU A 178 10.51 -26.84 10.69
C LEU A 178 10.80 -25.92 11.88
N THR A 179 10.66 -24.60 11.70
CA THR A 179 10.94 -23.62 12.74
C THR A 179 9.68 -22.89 13.21
N ASN A 180 8.54 -23.10 12.55
CA ASN A 180 7.27 -22.49 12.92
C ASN A 180 6.45 -23.44 13.83
N PRO A 181 6.25 -23.11 15.12
CA PRO A 181 5.53 -23.96 16.05
C PRO A 181 4.06 -24.18 15.66
N MET A 182 3.42 -23.20 15.02
CA MET A 182 2.05 -23.34 14.53
C MET A 182 1.96 -24.34 13.37
N VAL A 183 2.92 -24.30 12.44
CA VAL A 183 2.96 -25.23 11.30
C VAL A 183 3.28 -26.65 11.77
N LEU A 184 4.24 -26.82 12.69
CA LEU A 184 4.55 -28.12 13.27
C LEU A 184 3.36 -28.75 13.99
N ARG A 185 2.60 -27.94 14.73
CA ARG A 185 1.35 -28.36 15.38
C ARG A 185 0.33 -28.81 14.33
N GLU A 186 0.11 -28.02 13.28
CA GLU A 186 -0.82 -28.36 12.19
C GLU A 186 -0.38 -29.64 11.43
N ILE A 187 0.92 -29.84 11.21
CA ILE A 187 1.46 -31.07 10.62
C ILE A 187 1.13 -32.27 11.50
N ALA A 188 1.31 -32.16 12.82
CA ALA A 188 0.98 -33.23 13.75
C ALA A 188 -0.54 -33.51 13.77
N ASP A 189 -1.36 -32.45 13.85
CA ASP A 189 -2.82 -32.54 13.95
C ASP A 189 -3.45 -33.12 12.67
N THR A 190 -2.95 -32.71 11.50
CA THR A 190 -3.45 -33.14 10.18
C THR A 190 -2.67 -34.31 9.58
N LYS A 191 -1.65 -34.84 10.28
CA LYS A 191 -0.72 -35.87 9.77
C LYS A 191 -0.07 -35.48 8.43
N GLY A 192 0.25 -34.19 8.27
CA GLY A 192 0.90 -33.61 7.09
C GLY A 192 -0.02 -33.27 5.93
N GLU A 193 -1.34 -33.48 6.06
CA GLU A 193 -2.30 -33.13 4.99
C GLU A 193 -2.31 -31.62 4.68
N ASN A 194 -2.03 -30.77 5.67
CA ASN A 194 -1.90 -29.32 5.47
C ASN A 194 -0.84 -28.93 4.43
N ILE A 195 0.30 -29.64 4.42
CA ILE A 195 1.40 -29.38 3.47
C ILE A 195 1.02 -29.85 2.07
N ILE A 196 0.31 -30.98 1.95
CA ILE A 196 -0.17 -31.48 0.64
C ILE A 196 -1.15 -30.47 0.04
N ARG A 197 -2.17 -30.05 0.80
CA ARG A 197 -3.12 -29.03 0.35
C ARG A 197 -2.43 -27.72 0.00
N GLY A 198 -1.45 -27.30 0.80
CA GLY A 198 -0.70 -26.08 0.55
C GLY A 198 0.20 -26.16 -0.69
N PHE A 199 0.76 -27.32 -0.99
CA PHE A 199 1.51 -27.55 -2.23
C PHE A 199 0.60 -27.54 -3.46
N ASP A 200 -0.57 -28.18 -3.39
CA ASP A 200 -1.56 -28.13 -4.46
C ASP A 200 -1.96 -26.68 -4.77
N LYS A 201 -2.18 -25.88 -3.73
CA LYS A 201 -2.44 -24.43 -3.85
C LYS A 201 -1.30 -23.66 -4.48
N LEU A 202 -0.06 -23.93 -4.08
CA LEU A 202 1.11 -23.27 -4.68
C LEU A 202 1.20 -23.59 -6.18
N VAL A 203 0.93 -24.84 -6.58
CA VAL A 203 0.92 -25.25 -7.99
C VAL A 203 -0.21 -24.58 -8.76
N GLU A 204 -1.41 -24.45 -8.17
CA GLU A 204 -2.53 -23.71 -8.75
C GLU A 204 -2.20 -22.22 -8.93
N ASP A 205 -1.65 -21.59 -7.88
CA ASP A 205 -1.23 -20.19 -7.92
C ASP A 205 -0.20 -19.95 -9.03
N LEU A 206 0.84 -20.78 -9.12
CA LEU A 206 1.86 -20.70 -10.18
C LEU A 206 1.28 -20.84 -11.60
N LYS A 207 0.21 -21.62 -11.79
CA LYS A 207 -0.46 -21.77 -13.09
C LYS A 207 -1.29 -20.54 -13.45
N ASP A 208 -1.89 -19.90 -12.46
CA ASP A 208 -2.73 -18.72 -12.63
C ASP A 208 -1.93 -17.41 -12.65
N GLY A 209 -0.59 -17.49 -12.72
CA GLY A 209 0.33 -16.36 -12.72
C GLY A 209 0.63 -15.78 -11.33
N PHE A 210 0.07 -16.35 -10.27
CA PHE A 210 0.41 -16.04 -8.88
C PHE A 210 1.65 -16.83 -8.42
N GLY A 211 2.12 -16.57 -7.20
CA GLY A 211 3.30 -17.23 -6.61
C GLY A 211 4.47 -16.28 -6.37
N GLY A 212 5.52 -16.78 -5.70
CA GLY A 212 6.65 -15.94 -5.26
C GLY A 212 6.19 -14.76 -4.40
N PHE A 213 6.40 -13.54 -4.89
CA PHE A 213 6.01 -12.28 -4.23
C PHE A 213 4.52 -11.91 -4.38
N ARG A 214 3.72 -12.73 -5.05
CA ARG A 214 2.27 -12.53 -5.21
C ARG A 214 1.48 -13.78 -4.82
N PRO A 215 1.51 -14.19 -3.54
CA PRO A 215 0.62 -15.26 -3.10
C PRO A 215 -0.85 -14.86 -3.29
N ARG A 216 -1.75 -15.80 -3.53
CA ARG A 216 -3.18 -15.47 -3.69
C ARG A 216 -3.75 -14.89 -2.40
N GLN A 217 -4.25 -13.66 -2.48
CA GLN A 217 -4.79 -12.92 -1.33
C GLN A 217 -6.32 -12.96 -1.24
N SER A 218 -6.99 -13.32 -2.33
CA SER A 218 -8.45 -13.45 -2.41
C SER A 218 -8.83 -14.35 -3.60
N HIS A 219 -10.04 -14.89 -3.59
CA HIS A 219 -10.58 -15.62 -4.75
C HIS A 219 -11.47 -14.71 -5.59
N VAL A 220 -11.47 -14.92 -6.90
CA VAL A 220 -12.29 -14.11 -7.83
C VAL A 220 -13.78 -14.32 -7.56
N GLU A 221 -14.15 -15.51 -7.08
CA GLU A 221 -15.52 -15.89 -6.75
C GLU A 221 -15.98 -15.43 -5.35
N ASP A 222 -15.10 -14.81 -4.55
CA ASP A 222 -15.47 -14.35 -3.21
C ASP A 222 -16.47 -13.20 -3.23
N PHE A 223 -16.42 -12.36 -4.27
CA PHE A 223 -17.30 -11.20 -4.45
C PHE A 223 -17.72 -11.04 -5.91
N GLU A 224 -18.94 -10.54 -6.10
CA GLU A 224 -19.55 -10.22 -7.39
C GLU A 224 -19.74 -8.69 -7.51
N ILE A 225 -18.90 -8.07 -8.33
CA ILE A 225 -18.93 -6.60 -8.58
C ILE A 225 -20.30 -6.15 -9.09
N GLY A 226 -20.94 -5.29 -8.30
CA GLY A 226 -22.28 -4.75 -8.52
C GLY A 226 -23.40 -5.46 -7.74
N LYS A 227 -23.08 -6.47 -6.94
CA LYS A 227 -24.06 -7.22 -6.14
C LYS A 227 -23.74 -7.20 -4.65
N ASP A 228 -22.54 -7.60 -4.26
CA ASP A 228 -22.08 -7.59 -2.86
C ASP A 228 -20.98 -6.56 -2.60
N ILE A 229 -20.17 -6.25 -3.61
CA ILE A 229 -19.17 -5.17 -3.62
C ILE A 229 -19.49 -4.17 -4.75
N ALA A 230 -19.20 -2.88 -4.59
CA ALA A 230 -19.58 -1.83 -5.55
C ALA A 230 -21.10 -1.81 -5.85
N ALA A 231 -21.90 -2.13 -4.83
CA ALA A 231 -23.32 -2.43 -4.98
C ALA A 231 -24.25 -1.26 -4.61
N THR A 232 -23.71 -0.04 -4.41
CA THR A 232 -24.56 1.11 -4.14
C THR A 232 -25.44 1.42 -5.36
N PRO A 233 -26.78 1.48 -5.22
CA PRO A 233 -27.66 1.67 -6.37
C PRO A 233 -27.38 2.99 -7.10
N GLY A 234 -27.31 2.92 -8.43
CA GLY A 234 -27.03 4.05 -9.31
C GLY A 234 -27.07 3.62 -10.77
N ASP A 235 -26.82 4.56 -11.67
CA ASP A 235 -26.69 4.29 -13.11
C ASP A 235 -25.49 5.02 -13.70
N VAL A 236 -24.88 4.44 -14.71
CA VAL A 236 -24.01 5.16 -15.65
C VAL A 236 -24.89 6.11 -16.47
N ILE A 237 -24.59 7.40 -16.44
CA ILE A 237 -25.37 8.44 -17.14
C ILE A 237 -24.62 9.11 -18.30
N PHE A 238 -23.31 8.88 -18.38
CA PHE A 238 -22.44 9.45 -19.40
C PHE A 238 -21.18 8.59 -19.53
N GLN A 239 -20.58 8.59 -20.72
CA GLN A 239 -19.39 7.80 -21.02
C GLN A 239 -18.53 8.50 -22.07
N THR A 240 -17.22 8.48 -21.87
CA THR A 240 -16.19 8.78 -22.87
C THR A 240 -15.38 7.50 -23.13
N PRO A 241 -14.44 7.49 -24.10
CA PRO A 241 -13.53 6.36 -24.27
C PRO A 241 -12.82 5.97 -22.96
N ILE A 242 -12.42 6.93 -22.12
CA ILE A 242 -11.59 6.65 -20.93
C ILE A 242 -12.36 6.52 -19.61
N MET A 243 -13.63 6.92 -19.53
CA MET A 243 -14.41 6.79 -18.30
C MET A 243 -15.91 6.65 -18.49
N GLN A 244 -16.55 6.04 -17.49
CA GLN A 244 -17.98 6.07 -17.25
C GLN A 244 -18.28 6.97 -16.05
N LEU A 245 -19.29 7.83 -16.17
CA LEU A 245 -19.76 8.67 -15.07
C LEU A 245 -21.01 8.05 -14.45
N ILE A 246 -20.89 7.63 -13.19
CA ILE A 246 -21.97 7.01 -12.43
C ILE A 246 -22.67 8.08 -11.60
N GLN A 247 -24.00 8.13 -11.65
CA GLN A 247 -24.83 8.87 -10.69
C GLN A 247 -25.49 7.88 -9.72
N TYR A 248 -25.32 8.09 -8.42
CA TYR A 248 -25.96 7.22 -7.41
C TYR A 248 -27.38 7.68 -7.07
N ALA A 249 -28.25 6.70 -6.79
CA ALA A 249 -29.64 6.92 -6.46
C ALA A 249 -29.76 7.55 -5.06
N PRO A 250 -30.52 8.64 -4.89
CA PRO A 250 -30.64 9.31 -3.60
C PRO A 250 -31.39 8.44 -2.59
N THR A 251 -30.94 8.43 -1.33
CA THR A 251 -31.61 7.74 -0.20
C THR A 251 -32.32 8.71 0.74
N THR A 252 -32.28 10.02 0.46
CA THR A 252 -32.95 11.08 1.24
C THR A 252 -34.00 11.80 0.40
N VAL A 253 -35.03 12.38 1.04
CA VAL A 253 -36.09 13.15 0.34
C VAL A 253 -35.54 14.45 -0.28
N ASN A 254 -34.58 15.07 0.40
CA ASN A 254 -33.90 16.28 -0.06
C ASN A 254 -32.38 16.07 -0.04
N VAL A 255 -31.70 16.62 -1.02
CA VAL A 255 -30.25 16.55 -1.22
C VAL A 255 -29.63 17.95 -1.23
N TYR A 256 -28.32 18.08 -1.05
CA TYR A 256 -27.64 19.35 -1.21
C TYR A 256 -27.71 19.85 -2.66
N LYS A 257 -27.82 21.18 -2.80
CA LYS A 257 -27.91 21.84 -4.10
C LYS A 257 -26.67 21.55 -4.95
N LYS A 258 -25.46 21.76 -4.44
CA LYS A 258 -24.24 21.42 -5.20
C LYS A 258 -24.00 19.91 -5.19
N PRO A 259 -23.90 19.26 -6.36
CA PRO A 259 -23.51 17.85 -6.44
C PRO A 259 -22.07 17.61 -5.95
N LEU A 260 -21.74 16.34 -5.73
CA LEU A 260 -20.41 15.88 -5.36
C LEU A 260 -19.83 15.01 -6.48
N LEU A 261 -18.76 15.46 -7.13
CA LEU A 261 -17.97 14.65 -8.06
C LEU A 261 -16.81 13.99 -7.32
N ILE A 262 -16.61 12.69 -7.53
CA ILE A 262 -15.50 11.92 -7.00
C ILE A 262 -14.64 11.43 -8.16
N VAL A 263 -13.35 11.76 -8.10
CA VAL A 263 -12.32 11.36 -9.06
C VAL A 263 -11.35 10.40 -8.34
N PRO A 264 -11.57 9.09 -8.46
CA PRO A 264 -10.74 8.06 -7.84
C PRO A 264 -9.42 7.87 -8.60
N PRO A 265 -8.46 7.11 -8.03
CA PRO A 265 -7.29 6.65 -8.78
C PRO A 265 -7.69 5.70 -9.92
N TRP A 266 -6.78 5.55 -10.90
CA TRP A 266 -6.87 4.54 -11.97
C TRP A 266 -5.77 3.47 -11.87
N ILE A 267 -4.96 3.48 -10.80
CA ILE A 267 -3.96 2.43 -10.50
C ILE A 267 -4.66 1.13 -10.08
N ASN A 268 -5.77 1.28 -9.36
CA ASN A 268 -6.77 0.24 -9.10
C ASN A 268 -8.15 0.87 -9.33
N LYS A 269 -9.19 0.07 -9.19
CA LYS A 269 -10.57 0.47 -9.51
C LYS A 269 -11.20 1.36 -8.44
N PHE A 270 -12.20 2.14 -8.84
CA PHE A 270 -12.85 3.13 -7.97
C PHE A 270 -13.53 2.55 -6.72
N TYR A 271 -13.90 1.27 -6.75
CA TYR A 271 -14.76 0.67 -5.74
C TYR A 271 -14.09 0.46 -4.38
N VAL A 272 -12.83 0.87 -4.20
CA VAL A 272 -12.27 1.12 -2.86
C VAL A 272 -13.11 2.11 -2.04
N LEU A 273 -13.80 3.03 -2.73
CA LEU A 273 -14.73 3.99 -2.12
C LEU A 273 -16.17 3.44 -1.99
N ASP A 274 -16.46 2.28 -2.58
CA ASP A 274 -17.75 1.59 -2.56
C ASP A 274 -17.54 0.08 -2.39
N LEU A 275 -16.92 -0.35 -1.30
CA LEU A 275 -16.68 -1.76 -0.99
C LEU A 275 -18.02 -2.44 -0.61
N HIS A 276 -18.11 -3.03 0.58
CA HIS A 276 -19.39 -3.47 1.14
C HIS A 276 -20.23 -2.29 1.64
N SER A 277 -21.52 -2.54 1.86
CA SER A 277 -22.45 -1.53 2.38
C SER A 277 -22.00 -0.89 3.70
N ASP A 278 -21.26 -1.63 4.52
CA ASP A 278 -20.88 -1.23 5.87
C ASP A 278 -19.63 -0.35 5.89
N ASN A 279 -18.83 -0.36 4.81
CA ASN A 279 -17.61 0.43 4.65
C ASN A 279 -17.55 1.23 3.34
N SER A 280 -18.67 1.35 2.63
CA SER A 280 -18.80 2.23 1.46
C SER A 280 -18.89 3.70 1.86
N PHE A 281 -17.88 4.48 1.47
CA PHE A 281 -17.89 5.94 1.59
C PHE A 281 -18.94 6.56 0.68
N ILE A 282 -19.09 6.04 -0.54
CA ILE A 282 -20.05 6.52 -1.53
C ILE A 282 -21.48 6.38 -1.01
N LYS A 283 -21.85 5.18 -0.53
CA LYS A 283 -23.15 4.94 0.09
C LYS A 283 -23.37 5.88 1.26
N TRP A 284 -22.36 6.01 2.13
CA TRP A 284 -22.47 6.89 3.30
C TRP A 284 -22.68 8.36 2.90
N ALA A 285 -21.99 8.87 1.88
CA ALA A 285 -22.15 10.23 1.37
C ALA A 285 -23.53 10.46 0.76
N VAL A 286 -24.07 9.47 0.02
CA VAL A 286 -25.47 9.49 -0.46
C VAL A 286 -26.44 9.56 0.71
N ASP A 287 -26.23 8.76 1.76
CA ASP A 287 -27.04 8.76 2.98
C ASP A 287 -26.96 10.08 3.78
N GLN A 288 -25.87 10.85 3.61
CA GLN A 288 -25.76 12.21 4.17
C GLN A 288 -26.51 13.27 3.35
N GLY A 289 -27.10 12.90 2.22
CA GLY A 289 -27.88 13.77 1.34
C GLY A 289 -27.07 14.47 0.26
N HIS A 290 -25.90 13.95 -0.13
CA HIS A 290 -25.18 14.43 -1.32
C HIS A 290 -25.74 13.75 -2.58
N THR A 291 -25.85 14.48 -3.69
CA THR A 291 -25.96 13.83 -5.01
C THR A 291 -24.56 13.47 -5.46
N VAL A 292 -24.22 12.19 -5.44
CA VAL A 292 -22.87 11.69 -5.69
C VAL A 292 -22.72 11.23 -7.13
N PHE A 293 -21.65 11.69 -7.77
CA PHE A 293 -21.17 11.25 -9.06
C PHE A 293 -19.75 10.70 -8.92
N VAL A 294 -19.45 9.58 -9.57
CA VAL A 294 -18.12 8.96 -9.55
C VAL A 294 -17.63 8.71 -10.96
N VAL A 295 -16.37 9.06 -11.23
CA VAL A 295 -15.66 8.67 -12.45
C VAL A 295 -15.18 7.22 -12.29
N SER A 296 -15.67 6.32 -13.13
CA SER A 296 -15.17 4.95 -13.28
C SER A 296 -14.26 4.88 -14.50
N TRP A 297 -12.96 4.88 -14.28
CA TRP A 297 -11.96 4.78 -15.35
C TRP A 297 -12.03 3.45 -16.10
N VAL A 298 -11.69 3.47 -17.39
CA VAL A 298 -11.47 2.28 -18.20
C VAL A 298 -10.23 1.51 -17.70
N ASN A 299 -10.23 0.19 -17.87
CA ASN A 299 -8.98 -0.59 -17.80
C ASN A 299 -8.37 -0.61 -19.22
N PRO A 300 -7.28 0.13 -19.48
CA PRO A 300 -6.79 0.39 -20.82
C PRO A 300 -6.15 -0.85 -21.46
N ASP A 301 -6.25 -0.96 -22.78
CA ASP A 301 -5.44 -1.88 -23.60
C ASP A 301 -4.43 -1.09 -24.44
N GLU A 302 -3.77 -1.73 -25.41
CA GLU A 302 -2.78 -1.11 -26.29
C GLU A 302 -3.33 0.09 -27.08
N THR A 303 -4.64 0.19 -27.30
CA THR A 303 -5.26 1.30 -28.04
C THR A 303 -5.25 2.61 -27.26
N TYR A 304 -4.96 2.56 -25.95
CA TYR A 304 -4.87 3.73 -25.08
C TYR A 304 -3.42 4.20 -24.86
N ALA A 305 -2.42 3.59 -25.51
CA ALA A 305 -1.01 3.82 -25.22
C ALA A 305 -0.58 5.30 -25.22
N ASP A 306 -1.16 6.08 -26.12
CA ASP A 306 -0.86 7.51 -26.28
C ASP A 306 -1.66 8.43 -25.33
N LYS A 307 -2.58 7.89 -24.53
CA LYS A 307 -3.37 8.70 -23.59
C LYS A 307 -2.48 9.31 -22.53
N SER A 308 -2.65 10.61 -22.32
CA SER A 308 -1.83 11.47 -21.48
C SER A 308 -2.66 12.11 -20.36
N PHE A 309 -2.01 12.89 -19.49
CA PHE A 309 -2.72 13.69 -18.47
C PHE A 309 -3.75 14.65 -19.09
N ASP A 310 -3.49 15.16 -20.30
CA ASP A 310 -4.38 16.05 -21.03
C ASP A 310 -5.70 15.35 -21.40
N ASP A 311 -5.63 14.11 -21.87
CA ASP A 311 -6.81 13.29 -22.18
C ASP A 311 -7.62 13.00 -20.91
N TYR A 312 -6.94 12.62 -19.82
CA TYR A 312 -7.60 12.32 -18.54
C TYR A 312 -8.26 13.56 -17.91
N ALA A 313 -7.68 14.75 -18.10
CA ALA A 313 -8.31 16.00 -17.69
C ALA A 313 -9.53 16.33 -18.57
N THR A 314 -9.39 16.22 -19.89
CA THR A 314 -10.42 16.65 -20.86
C THR A 314 -11.58 15.67 -20.95
N GLU A 315 -11.30 14.41 -21.24
CA GLU A 315 -12.29 13.35 -21.42
C GLU A 315 -12.72 12.72 -20.08
N GLY A 316 -12.02 13.05 -18.99
CA GLY A 316 -12.37 12.66 -17.62
C GLY A 316 -13.04 13.80 -16.87
N ILE A 317 -12.24 14.64 -16.20
CA ILE A 317 -12.76 15.63 -15.23
C ILE A 317 -13.66 16.69 -15.91
N LEU A 318 -13.19 17.33 -16.98
CA LEU A 318 -13.94 18.40 -17.65
C LEU A 318 -15.22 17.88 -18.30
N ALA A 319 -15.15 16.73 -18.98
CA ALA A 319 -16.33 16.06 -19.54
C ALA A 319 -17.33 15.61 -18.45
N ALA A 320 -16.86 15.15 -17.29
CA ALA A 320 -17.73 14.82 -16.17
C ALA A 320 -18.47 16.06 -15.63
N LEU A 321 -17.81 17.22 -15.55
CA LEU A 321 -18.45 18.47 -15.14
C LEU A 321 -19.56 18.89 -16.12
N ASP A 322 -19.29 18.79 -17.44
CA ASP A 322 -20.30 19.05 -18.47
C ASP A 322 -21.51 18.12 -18.33
N ALA A 323 -21.27 16.84 -18.09
CA ALA A 323 -22.32 15.84 -17.91
C ALA A 323 -23.14 16.08 -16.62
N ILE A 324 -22.50 16.47 -15.51
CA ILE A 324 -23.21 16.80 -14.26
C ILE A 324 -24.12 18.00 -14.44
N GLU A 325 -23.67 19.04 -15.13
CA GLU A 325 -24.49 20.22 -15.43
C GLU A 325 -25.71 19.82 -16.28
N GLN A 326 -25.53 18.95 -17.27
CA GLN A 326 -26.62 18.42 -18.09
C GLN A 326 -27.60 17.53 -17.30
N ALA A 327 -27.10 16.73 -16.36
CA ALA A 327 -27.90 15.84 -15.53
C ALA A 327 -28.70 16.58 -14.45
N THR A 328 -28.13 17.64 -13.88
CA THR A 328 -28.64 18.27 -12.65
C THR A 328 -29.13 19.70 -12.83
N GLY A 329 -28.68 20.39 -13.88
CA GLY A 329 -28.85 21.84 -14.06
C GLY A 329 -27.95 22.69 -13.17
N GLU A 330 -27.11 22.07 -12.32
CA GLU A 330 -26.19 22.78 -11.44
C GLU A 330 -24.81 22.88 -12.09
N ARG A 331 -24.40 24.10 -12.40
CA ARG A 331 -23.06 24.38 -12.92
C ARG A 331 -21.96 24.21 -11.87
N GLN A 332 -22.27 24.49 -10.60
CA GLN A 332 -21.29 24.43 -9.52
C GLN A 332 -21.36 23.12 -8.74
N VAL A 333 -20.21 22.47 -8.58
CA VAL A 333 -20.04 21.20 -7.86
C VAL A 333 -19.04 21.34 -6.72
N ASN A 334 -19.11 20.37 -5.80
CA ASN A 334 -18.02 20.01 -4.92
C ASN A 334 -17.26 18.83 -5.54
N ALA A 335 -15.97 18.71 -5.24
CA ALA A 335 -15.15 17.62 -5.76
C ALA A 335 -14.39 16.88 -4.65
N ILE A 336 -14.10 15.60 -4.92
CA ILE A 336 -13.10 14.78 -4.23
C ILE A 336 -12.11 14.28 -5.27
N GLY A 337 -10.82 14.45 -5.00
CA GLY A 337 -9.75 13.73 -5.69
C GLY A 337 -9.06 12.77 -4.73
N TYR A 338 -8.83 11.52 -5.15
CA TYR A 338 -8.17 10.51 -4.32
C TYR A 338 -6.89 9.98 -4.99
N CYS A 339 -5.79 9.96 -4.24
CA CYS A 339 -4.48 9.46 -4.70
C CYS A 339 -4.09 10.15 -6.03
N ILE A 340 -3.71 9.39 -7.06
CA ILE A 340 -3.36 9.95 -8.39
C ILE A 340 -4.54 10.69 -9.07
N GLY A 341 -5.79 10.30 -8.79
CA GLY A 341 -6.97 11.06 -9.21
C GLY A 341 -7.04 12.44 -8.58
N GLY A 342 -6.50 12.59 -7.37
CA GLY A 342 -6.26 13.87 -6.71
C GLY A 342 -5.14 14.67 -7.35
N THR A 343 -4.05 14.03 -7.76
CA THR A 343 -2.94 14.67 -8.47
C THR A 343 -3.44 15.28 -9.79
N LEU A 344 -4.20 14.50 -10.57
CA LEU A 344 -4.89 14.98 -11.78
C LEU A 344 -5.84 16.14 -11.47
N MET A 345 -6.70 15.99 -10.45
CA MET A 345 -7.64 17.03 -10.02
C MET A 345 -6.93 18.33 -9.63
N ALA A 346 -5.78 18.28 -8.95
CA ALA A 346 -5.02 19.48 -8.60
C ALA A 346 -4.48 20.20 -9.86
N ALA A 347 -3.90 19.45 -10.81
CA ALA A 347 -3.47 20.03 -12.08
C ALA A 347 -4.65 20.64 -12.86
N THR A 348 -5.79 19.93 -12.94
CA THR A 348 -7.00 20.43 -13.61
C THR A 348 -7.58 21.67 -12.92
N LEU A 349 -7.59 21.73 -11.59
CA LEU A 349 -8.07 22.91 -10.85
C LEU A 349 -7.19 24.15 -11.11
N ALA A 350 -5.88 23.98 -11.17
CA ALA A 350 -4.96 25.05 -11.51
C ALA A 350 -5.14 25.52 -12.97
N TYR A 351 -5.42 24.60 -13.90
CA TYR A 351 -5.81 24.93 -15.27
C TYR A 351 -7.13 25.71 -15.31
N MET A 352 -8.17 25.22 -14.63
CA MET A 352 -9.50 25.83 -14.56
C MET A 352 -9.44 27.25 -14.01
N ALA A 353 -8.67 27.48 -12.94
CA ALA A 353 -8.48 28.80 -12.35
C ALA A 353 -7.89 29.82 -13.34
N GLN A 354 -6.92 29.40 -14.16
CA GLN A 354 -6.33 30.26 -15.21
C GLN A 354 -7.31 30.54 -16.37
N HIS A 355 -8.30 29.67 -16.58
CA HIS A 355 -9.32 29.80 -17.62
C HIS A 355 -10.65 30.39 -17.10
N ASN A 356 -10.67 30.88 -15.85
CA ASN A 356 -11.87 31.41 -15.18
C ASN A 356 -13.03 30.40 -15.14
N ASP A 357 -12.72 29.10 -15.05
CA ASP A 357 -13.70 28.05 -14.84
C ASP A 357 -13.90 27.79 -13.35
N ASP A 358 -15.00 28.32 -12.81
CA ASP A 358 -15.40 28.25 -11.40
C ASP A 358 -16.40 27.13 -11.10
N ARG A 359 -16.51 26.11 -11.97
CA ARG A 359 -17.44 24.98 -11.79
C ARG A 359 -17.15 24.18 -10.52
N ILE A 360 -15.90 24.01 -10.11
CA ILE A 360 -15.58 23.37 -8.82
C ILE A 360 -15.38 24.45 -7.76
N THR A 361 -16.22 24.42 -6.73
CA THR A 361 -16.23 25.48 -5.69
C THR A 361 -15.58 25.07 -4.38
N ASN A 362 -15.44 23.77 -4.10
CA ASN A 362 -14.76 23.23 -2.94
C ASN A 362 -14.13 21.88 -3.33
N ILE A 363 -12.93 21.61 -2.85
CA ILE A 363 -12.20 20.38 -3.15
C ILE A 363 -11.81 19.65 -1.87
N THR A 364 -11.95 18.34 -1.89
CA THR A 364 -11.39 17.41 -0.90
C THR A 364 -10.29 16.60 -1.58
N PHE A 365 -9.11 16.54 -0.98
CA PHE A 365 -8.02 15.67 -1.40
C PHE A 365 -7.85 14.58 -0.36
N LEU A 366 -7.92 13.32 -0.79
CA LEU A 366 -7.69 12.14 0.04
C LEU A 366 -6.34 11.55 -0.35
N ALA A 367 -5.43 11.40 0.61
CA ALA A 367 -4.08 10.83 0.42
C ALA A 367 -3.43 11.23 -0.92
N THR A 368 -3.49 12.53 -1.24
CA THR A 368 -3.11 13.05 -2.56
C THR A 368 -1.76 13.74 -2.47
N GLN A 369 -0.82 13.30 -3.31
CA GLN A 369 0.48 13.94 -3.46
C GLN A 369 0.45 14.89 -4.66
N VAL A 370 0.99 16.08 -4.47
CA VAL A 370 1.25 17.07 -5.53
C VAL A 370 2.69 17.57 -5.50
N ASP A 371 3.42 17.19 -4.44
CA ASP A 371 4.85 17.35 -4.28
C ASP A 371 5.41 15.97 -3.94
N PHE A 372 6.29 15.48 -4.80
CA PHE A 372 6.81 14.11 -4.78
C PHE A 372 8.25 14.02 -4.27
N GLU A 373 8.82 15.12 -3.76
CA GLU A 373 10.18 15.12 -3.20
C GLU A 373 10.32 14.10 -2.05
N ASP A 374 9.28 13.97 -1.21
CA ASP A 374 9.23 13.00 -0.11
C ASP A 374 8.13 11.94 -0.34
N ALA A 375 8.03 11.40 -1.56
CA ALA A 375 6.91 10.53 -1.97
C ALA A 375 6.87 9.12 -1.35
N GLY A 376 7.56 8.92 -0.22
CA GLY A 376 7.58 7.68 0.54
C GLY A 376 8.30 6.55 -0.16
N ASP A 377 7.89 5.32 0.17
CA ASP A 377 8.61 4.12 -0.24
C ASP A 377 8.51 3.87 -1.76
N LEU A 378 7.57 4.52 -2.46
CA LEU A 378 7.51 4.46 -3.92
C LEU A 378 8.77 5.05 -4.58
N THR A 379 9.46 5.99 -3.93
CA THR A 379 10.73 6.54 -4.43
C THR A 379 11.84 5.48 -4.59
N LEU A 380 11.70 4.33 -3.94
CA LEU A 380 12.61 3.19 -4.05
C LEU A 380 12.50 2.48 -5.41
N PHE A 381 11.40 2.71 -6.13
CA PHE A 381 11.07 2.10 -7.43
C PHE A 381 11.00 3.13 -8.58
N THR A 382 11.32 4.40 -8.31
CA THR A 382 11.18 5.49 -9.29
C THR A 382 12.47 6.28 -9.44
N ASP A 383 13.63 5.65 -9.32
CA ASP A 383 14.88 6.30 -9.71
C ASP A 383 15.04 6.41 -11.23
N GLU A 384 15.95 7.26 -11.69
CA GLU A 384 16.17 7.53 -13.12
C GLU A 384 16.43 6.27 -13.95
N GLU A 385 17.17 5.31 -13.40
CA GLU A 385 17.56 4.08 -14.09
C GLU A 385 16.39 3.10 -14.18
N GLN A 386 15.63 2.94 -13.10
CA GLN A 386 14.42 2.14 -13.04
C GLN A 386 13.34 2.70 -13.96
N VAL A 387 13.11 4.01 -13.93
CA VAL A 387 12.14 4.68 -14.81
C VAL A 387 12.53 4.52 -16.27
N ALA A 388 13.81 4.67 -16.62
CA ALA A 388 14.30 4.42 -17.99
C ALA A 388 14.09 2.96 -18.42
N SER A 389 14.27 1.99 -17.51
CA SER A 389 13.99 0.57 -17.79
C SER A 389 12.49 0.31 -18.02
N ILE A 390 11.63 0.89 -17.18
CA ILE A 390 10.16 0.77 -17.32
C ILE A 390 9.71 1.39 -18.65
N GLU A 391 10.25 2.56 -19.00
CA GLU A 391 9.98 3.23 -20.27
C GLU A 391 10.28 2.36 -21.48
N GLN A 392 11.43 1.69 -21.49
CA GLN A 392 11.80 0.77 -22.57
C GLN A 392 10.82 -0.41 -22.67
N GLN A 393 10.40 -0.97 -21.53
CA GLN A 393 9.49 -2.12 -21.50
C GLN A 393 8.08 -1.79 -22.00
N ILE A 394 7.54 -0.62 -21.62
CA ILE A 394 6.18 -0.24 -21.97
C ILE A 394 6.06 0.38 -23.36
N THR A 395 7.18 0.82 -23.96
CA THR A 395 7.17 1.45 -25.29
C THR A 395 6.61 0.51 -26.36
N ASP A 396 6.97 -0.77 -26.34
CA ASP A 396 6.50 -1.74 -27.33
C ASP A 396 5.10 -2.31 -26.97
N LYS A 397 4.80 -2.46 -25.68
CA LYS A 397 3.52 -3.02 -25.20
C LYS A 397 2.37 -2.00 -25.22
N GLY A 398 2.67 -0.72 -25.10
CA GLY A 398 1.71 0.37 -25.02
C GLY A 398 1.09 0.59 -23.63
N TYR A 399 1.35 -0.29 -22.66
CA TYR A 399 0.89 -0.14 -21.28
C TYR A 399 1.76 -0.94 -20.30
N LEU A 400 1.70 -0.56 -19.03
CA LEU A 400 2.21 -1.34 -17.90
C LEU A 400 1.15 -2.35 -17.44
N ASP A 401 1.57 -3.59 -17.23
CA ASP A 401 0.71 -4.64 -16.68
C ASP A 401 0.35 -4.38 -15.21
N GLY A 402 -0.88 -4.76 -14.82
CA GLY A 402 -1.31 -4.65 -13.42
C GLY A 402 -0.46 -5.52 -12.48
N GLU A 403 0.12 -6.61 -12.97
CA GLU A 403 1.01 -7.48 -12.20
C GLU A 403 2.24 -6.76 -11.64
N MET A 404 2.89 -5.92 -12.45
CA MET A 404 4.11 -5.23 -12.04
C MET A 404 3.83 -4.24 -10.91
N MET A 405 2.71 -3.53 -11.03
CA MET A 405 2.25 -2.60 -10.01
C MET A 405 1.86 -3.33 -8.71
N ALA A 406 1.13 -4.44 -8.81
CA ALA A 406 0.75 -5.26 -7.66
C ALA A 406 1.98 -5.83 -6.92
N THR A 407 3.01 -6.23 -7.66
CA THR A 407 4.28 -6.71 -7.07
C THR A 407 4.98 -5.62 -6.27
N ALA A 408 5.08 -4.40 -6.82
CA ALA A 408 5.69 -3.28 -6.11
C ALA A 408 4.93 -2.97 -4.80
N PHE A 409 3.59 -2.92 -4.84
CA PHE A 409 2.78 -2.69 -3.63
C PHE A 409 2.91 -3.82 -2.59
N ASN A 410 2.97 -5.08 -3.02
CA ASN A 410 3.18 -6.21 -2.09
C ASN A 410 4.54 -6.11 -1.39
N LEU A 411 5.60 -5.71 -2.10
CA LEU A 411 6.94 -5.55 -1.51
C LEU A 411 6.98 -4.47 -0.44
N LEU A 412 6.22 -3.38 -0.58
CA LEU A 412 6.11 -2.30 0.43
C LEU A 412 5.53 -2.76 1.78
N ARG A 413 4.80 -3.89 1.78
CA ARG A 413 4.21 -4.51 2.98
C ARG A 413 4.42 -6.02 2.96
N ALA A 414 5.65 -6.48 2.71
CA ALA A 414 5.94 -7.89 2.50
C ALA A 414 5.47 -8.82 3.62
N ASN A 415 5.56 -8.40 4.88
CA ASN A 415 5.06 -9.21 6.00
C ASN A 415 3.55 -9.47 5.93
N ASP A 416 2.77 -8.44 5.62
CA ASP A 416 1.30 -8.52 5.61
C ASP A 416 0.75 -9.07 4.28
N LEU A 417 1.42 -8.78 3.17
CA LEU A 417 0.93 -9.07 1.81
C LEU A 417 1.60 -10.28 1.15
N ILE A 418 2.76 -10.73 1.66
CA ILE A 418 3.50 -11.88 1.12
C ILE A 418 3.61 -12.97 2.19
N TRP A 419 4.32 -12.73 3.28
CA TRP A 419 4.67 -13.77 4.26
C TRP A 419 3.46 -14.31 5.02
N TYR A 420 2.49 -13.46 5.33
CA TYR A 420 1.22 -13.91 5.91
C TYR A 420 0.52 -14.97 5.04
N PHE A 421 0.36 -14.71 3.75
CA PHE A 421 -0.31 -15.63 2.83
C PHE A 421 0.56 -16.82 2.47
N HIS A 422 1.88 -16.64 2.37
CA HIS A 422 2.82 -17.75 2.20
C HIS A 422 2.65 -18.79 3.32
N VAL A 423 2.66 -18.34 4.57
CA VAL A 423 2.48 -19.22 5.73
C VAL A 423 1.08 -19.83 5.76
N ASN A 424 0.02 -19.03 5.59
CA ASN A 424 -1.35 -19.55 5.73
C ASN A 424 -1.78 -20.43 4.55
N ASN A 425 -1.52 -20.02 3.31
CA ASN A 425 -1.97 -20.75 2.14
C ASN A 425 -1.12 -22.01 1.93
N TYR A 426 0.21 -21.87 1.94
CA TYR A 426 1.10 -22.94 1.49
C TYR A 426 1.61 -23.82 2.62
N LEU A 427 1.81 -23.28 3.84
CA LEU A 427 2.28 -24.09 4.97
C LEU A 427 1.13 -24.64 5.81
N MET A 428 0.10 -23.82 6.05
CA MET A 428 -1.07 -24.25 6.82
C MET A 428 -2.17 -24.88 5.96
N GLY A 429 -2.08 -24.79 4.62
CA GLY A 429 -3.08 -25.32 3.69
C GLY A 429 -4.46 -24.67 3.86
N LYS A 430 -4.50 -23.40 4.25
CA LYS A 430 -5.72 -22.62 4.50
C LYS A 430 -6.14 -21.84 3.26
N GLU A 431 -7.40 -21.44 3.22
CA GLU A 431 -7.88 -20.47 2.23
C GLU A 431 -7.54 -19.03 2.68
N PRO A 432 -7.27 -18.12 1.72
CA PRO A 432 -7.20 -16.71 2.02
C PRO A 432 -8.53 -16.21 2.62
N PRO A 433 -8.48 -15.27 3.57
CA PRO A 433 -9.69 -14.68 4.12
C PRO A 433 -10.48 -13.90 3.07
N LYS A 434 -11.81 -13.95 3.17
CA LYS A 434 -12.72 -13.18 2.33
C LYS A 434 -12.77 -11.72 2.79
N PHE A 435 -11.72 -10.96 2.50
CA PHE A 435 -11.66 -9.53 2.78
C PHE A 435 -11.76 -8.73 1.49
N ASP A 436 -12.75 -7.85 1.44
CA ASP A 436 -13.04 -6.94 0.33
C ASP A 436 -11.84 -6.08 -0.09
N LEU A 437 -11.05 -5.59 0.87
CA LEU A 437 -9.84 -4.82 0.60
C LEU A 437 -8.78 -5.63 -0.16
N LEU A 438 -8.62 -6.91 0.14
CA LEU A 438 -7.67 -7.78 -0.57
C LEU A 438 -8.18 -8.11 -1.96
N TYR A 439 -9.49 -8.29 -2.12
CA TYR A 439 -10.13 -8.46 -3.42
C TYR A 439 -9.91 -7.24 -4.32
N TRP A 440 -10.11 -6.04 -3.78
CA TRP A 440 -9.82 -4.79 -4.49
C TRP A 440 -8.33 -4.65 -4.86
N ASN A 441 -7.43 -5.01 -3.95
CA ASN A 441 -5.98 -4.93 -4.18
C ASN A 441 -5.53 -5.88 -5.30
N ALA A 442 -6.11 -7.09 -5.34
CA ALA A 442 -5.84 -8.08 -6.37
C ALA A 442 -6.44 -7.70 -7.75
N ASP A 443 -7.47 -6.86 -7.78
CA ASP A 443 -8.12 -6.38 -9.00
C ASP A 443 -7.42 -5.15 -9.62
N ALA A 444 -6.14 -5.35 -9.98
CA ALA A 444 -5.28 -4.33 -10.55
C ALA A 444 -5.75 -3.87 -11.95
N THR A 445 -5.37 -2.66 -12.34
CA THR A 445 -5.61 -2.10 -13.68
C THR A 445 -4.30 -1.85 -14.42
N ARG A 446 -4.36 -1.87 -15.75
CA ARG A 446 -3.23 -1.49 -16.61
C ARG A 446 -3.04 0.02 -16.60
N PHE A 447 -1.82 0.46 -16.91
CA PHE A 447 -1.46 1.89 -16.95
C PHE A 447 -1.00 2.27 -18.36
N PRO A 448 -1.63 3.25 -19.05
CA PRO A 448 -1.22 3.63 -20.40
C PRO A 448 0.24 4.11 -20.42
N ALA A 449 1.00 3.72 -21.45
CA ALA A 449 2.43 4.00 -21.49
C ALA A 449 2.74 5.49 -21.36
N ARG A 450 2.10 6.34 -22.17
CA ARG A 450 2.36 7.77 -22.15
C ARG A 450 2.02 8.40 -20.79
N LEU A 451 0.86 8.08 -20.24
CA LEU A 451 0.42 8.57 -18.93
C LEU A 451 1.39 8.14 -17.81
N LEU A 452 1.90 6.91 -17.85
CA LEU A 452 2.83 6.39 -16.85
C LEU A 452 4.14 7.16 -16.90
N ILE A 453 4.65 7.46 -18.09
CA ILE A 453 5.88 8.24 -18.27
C ILE A 453 5.70 9.65 -17.72
N ASP A 454 4.60 10.32 -18.08
CA ASP A 454 4.28 11.64 -17.57
C ASP A 454 4.21 11.63 -16.02
N TYR A 455 3.73 10.54 -15.42
CA TYR A 455 3.64 10.37 -13.97
C TYR A 455 5.00 10.09 -13.30
N LEU A 456 5.71 9.04 -13.73
CA LEU A 456 6.97 8.63 -13.10
C LEU A 456 8.07 9.65 -13.34
N ARG A 457 8.32 10.02 -14.60
CA ARG A 457 9.38 10.97 -14.93
C ARG A 457 8.99 12.39 -14.52
N GLY A 458 7.81 12.83 -14.94
CA GLY A 458 7.38 14.20 -14.71
C GLY A 458 7.18 14.55 -13.23
N PHE A 459 6.69 13.61 -12.41
CA PHE A 459 6.37 13.89 -11.01
C PHE A 459 7.34 13.22 -10.04
N TYR A 460 7.55 11.90 -10.08
CA TYR A 460 8.44 11.26 -9.10
C TYR A 460 9.91 11.66 -9.25
N VAL A 461 10.41 11.71 -10.49
CA VAL A 461 11.81 12.07 -10.73
C VAL A 461 12.01 13.58 -10.71
N GLU A 462 11.21 14.32 -11.49
CA GLU A 462 11.47 15.74 -11.76
C GLU A 462 10.61 16.69 -10.93
N ASN A 463 9.64 16.17 -10.16
CA ASN A 463 8.73 16.93 -9.29
C ASN A 463 8.11 18.19 -9.96
N ARG A 464 7.75 18.08 -11.25
CA ARG A 464 7.34 19.24 -12.06
C ARG A 464 6.01 19.85 -11.62
N LEU A 465 5.14 19.09 -10.96
CA LEU A 465 3.80 19.58 -10.59
C LEU A 465 3.82 20.59 -9.44
N SER A 466 4.72 20.42 -8.46
CA SER A 466 4.88 21.35 -7.34
C SER A 466 5.61 22.64 -7.72
N THR A 467 6.33 22.62 -8.86
CA THR A 467 7.11 23.75 -9.36
C THR A 467 6.28 24.59 -10.35
N PRO A 468 5.96 25.87 -10.03
CA PRO A 468 5.15 26.73 -10.90
C PRO A 468 5.69 26.81 -12.34
N GLY A 469 4.85 26.42 -13.29
CA GLY A 469 5.11 26.47 -14.72
C GLY A 469 5.98 25.35 -15.30
N ALA A 470 6.48 24.42 -14.47
CA ALA A 470 7.31 23.31 -14.94
C ALA A 470 6.51 22.17 -15.58
N PHE A 471 5.28 21.93 -15.10
CA PHE A 471 4.31 21.04 -15.75
C PHE A 471 3.33 21.84 -16.63
N LYS A 472 2.91 21.26 -17.76
CA LYS A 472 1.87 21.82 -18.62
C LYS A 472 0.71 20.85 -18.73
N LEU A 473 -0.52 21.37 -18.60
CA LEU A 473 -1.75 20.64 -18.88
C LEU A 473 -2.49 21.40 -19.99
N LEU A 474 -2.87 20.72 -21.06
CA LEU A 474 -3.54 21.30 -22.24
C LEU A 474 -2.75 22.50 -22.78
N GLY A 475 -1.42 22.34 -22.85
CA GLY A 475 -0.47 23.38 -23.26
C GLY A 475 -0.29 24.55 -22.27
N THR A 476 -1.06 24.60 -21.18
CA THR A 476 -1.03 25.68 -20.19
C THR A 476 -0.05 25.37 -19.06
N PRO A 477 0.93 26.24 -18.76
CA PRO A 477 1.79 26.09 -17.59
C PRO A 477 0.97 26.06 -16.29
N ILE A 478 1.23 25.06 -15.45
CA ILE A 478 0.46 24.84 -14.23
C ILE A 478 1.16 25.46 -13.03
N ASP A 479 0.39 26.21 -12.25
CA ASP A 479 0.77 26.74 -10.95
C ASP A 479 -0.34 26.42 -9.94
N LEU A 480 -0.03 25.55 -8.98
CA LEU A 480 -0.95 25.13 -7.92
C LEU A 480 -1.35 26.29 -6.99
N GLY A 481 -0.56 27.37 -6.97
CA GLY A 481 -0.89 28.63 -6.30
C GLY A 481 -2.20 29.25 -6.80
N ASN A 482 -2.65 28.92 -8.01
CA ASN A 482 -3.92 29.39 -8.55
C ASN A 482 -5.16 28.73 -7.90
N ILE A 483 -4.96 27.64 -7.14
CA ILE A 483 -6.05 26.98 -6.40
C ILE A 483 -6.41 27.84 -5.18
N ASN A 484 -7.40 28.72 -5.36
CA ASN A 484 -7.85 29.69 -4.35
C ASN A 484 -9.17 29.30 -3.65
N ILE A 485 -9.76 28.16 -4.01
CA ILE A 485 -10.99 27.62 -3.42
C ILE A 485 -10.73 26.95 -2.05
N PRO A 486 -11.75 26.73 -1.21
CA PRO A 486 -11.60 25.95 0.02
C PRO A 486 -11.14 24.51 -0.22
N VAL A 487 -10.11 24.08 0.51
CA VAL A 487 -9.52 22.73 0.42
C VAL A 487 -9.71 21.97 1.73
N TYR A 488 -10.18 20.72 1.65
CA TYR A 488 -10.08 19.75 2.74
C TYR A 488 -9.00 18.73 2.36
N LEU A 489 -7.90 18.70 3.10
CA LEU A 489 -6.73 17.89 2.78
C LEU A 489 -6.59 16.81 3.84
N GLN A 490 -6.81 15.56 3.46
CA GLN A 490 -6.78 14.42 4.37
C GLN A 490 -5.58 13.52 4.07
N ALA A 491 -4.80 13.23 5.09
CA ALA A 491 -3.69 12.28 5.07
C ALA A 491 -3.84 11.28 6.22
N THR A 492 -3.05 10.21 6.23
CA THR A 492 -3.06 9.21 7.34
C THR A 492 -1.67 9.04 7.94
N ILE A 493 -1.60 8.79 9.25
CA ILE A 493 -0.33 8.75 10.00
C ILE A 493 0.56 7.56 9.63
N GLY A 494 -0.03 6.43 9.25
CA GLY A 494 0.67 5.21 8.82
C GLY A 494 0.73 5.04 7.31
N ASP A 495 0.47 6.12 6.56
CA ASP A 495 0.59 6.10 5.10
C ASP A 495 2.06 6.05 4.69
N HIS A 496 2.41 5.04 3.91
CA HIS A 496 3.76 4.86 3.34
C HIS A 496 3.73 5.02 1.80
N ILE A 497 2.53 5.04 1.21
CA ILE A 497 2.31 5.23 -0.23
C ILE A 497 2.22 6.73 -0.54
N ALA A 498 1.44 7.45 0.27
CA ALA A 498 1.31 8.90 0.25
C ALA A 498 1.58 9.46 1.65
N PRO A 499 2.86 9.52 2.09
CA PRO A 499 3.19 9.91 3.45
C PRO A 499 2.57 11.24 3.83
N ALA A 500 2.13 11.34 5.09
CA ALA A 500 1.46 12.53 5.58
C ALA A 500 2.30 13.80 5.38
N GLU A 501 3.62 13.72 5.50
CA GLU A 501 4.54 14.85 5.27
C GLU A 501 4.51 15.32 3.81
N SER A 502 4.55 14.42 2.82
CA SER A 502 4.42 14.79 1.40
C SER A 502 3.05 15.43 1.13
N VAL A 503 1.96 14.81 1.59
CA VAL A 503 0.61 15.37 1.43
C VAL A 503 0.53 16.75 2.09
N PHE A 504 1.17 16.95 3.24
CA PHE A 504 1.16 18.21 3.98
C PHE A 504 1.87 19.36 3.24
N LYS A 505 2.86 19.09 2.38
CA LYS A 505 3.50 20.12 1.54
C LYS A 505 2.50 20.89 0.69
N ALA A 506 1.41 20.24 0.25
CA ALA A 506 0.33 20.89 -0.49
C ALA A 506 -0.31 22.07 0.26
N THR A 507 -0.27 22.09 1.60
CA THR A 507 -0.76 23.22 2.42
C THR A 507 -0.01 24.52 2.16
N LYS A 508 1.22 24.44 1.62
CA LYS A 508 2.08 25.58 1.28
C LYS A 508 1.98 25.98 -0.19
N LEU A 509 1.42 25.11 -1.04
CA LEU A 509 1.30 25.32 -2.49
C LEU A 509 -0.04 25.94 -2.89
N TYR A 510 -1.12 25.67 -2.16
CA TYR A 510 -2.43 26.26 -2.46
C TYR A 510 -2.61 27.65 -1.83
N SER A 511 -3.13 28.61 -2.58
CA SER A 511 -3.50 29.93 -2.04
C SER A 511 -4.82 29.91 -1.27
N GLY A 512 -5.69 28.93 -1.55
CA GLY A 512 -6.98 28.74 -0.90
C GLY A 512 -6.85 28.30 0.57
N ARG A 513 -7.92 28.48 1.34
CA ARG A 513 -7.92 28.06 2.74
C ARG A 513 -7.90 26.52 2.84
N VAL A 514 -6.81 25.97 3.35
CA VAL A 514 -6.66 24.53 3.59
C VAL A 514 -7.09 24.15 5.01
N ARG A 515 -7.97 23.16 5.12
CA ARG A 515 -8.25 22.40 6.34
C ARG A 515 -7.51 21.08 6.24
N PHE A 516 -6.40 20.95 6.97
CA PHE A 516 -5.68 19.68 7.06
C PHE A 516 -6.28 18.78 8.15
N VAL A 517 -6.41 17.50 7.84
CA VAL A 517 -6.89 16.46 8.75
C VAL A 517 -5.97 15.25 8.65
N LEU A 518 -5.46 14.82 9.80
CA LEU A 518 -4.62 13.62 9.90
C LEU A 518 -5.47 12.48 10.45
N GLY A 519 -5.68 11.42 9.68
CA GLY A 519 -6.34 10.20 10.12
C GLY A 519 -5.35 9.21 10.73
N GLY A 520 -5.84 8.32 11.59
CA GLY A 520 -5.12 7.13 12.04
C GLY A 520 -5.02 6.07 10.93
N SER A 521 -4.32 4.97 11.23
CA SER A 521 -4.10 3.85 10.30
C SER A 521 -3.28 4.21 9.05
N GLY A 522 -3.22 3.31 8.06
CA GLY A 522 -2.47 3.49 6.81
C GLY A 522 -3.32 3.92 5.61
N HIS A 523 -2.73 3.86 4.41
CA HIS A 523 -3.26 4.44 3.16
C HIS A 523 -4.74 4.18 2.91
N ILE A 524 -5.17 2.91 2.91
CA ILE A 524 -6.57 2.57 2.64
C ILE A 524 -7.40 2.63 3.91
N ALA A 525 -7.01 1.91 4.97
CA ALA A 525 -7.81 1.78 6.18
C ALA A 525 -8.02 3.10 6.95
N GLY A 526 -7.16 4.10 6.77
CA GLY A 526 -7.33 5.43 7.35
C GLY A 526 -8.24 6.34 6.52
N VAL A 527 -8.23 6.20 5.18
CA VAL A 527 -9.16 6.91 4.28
C VAL A 527 -10.56 6.27 4.37
N ILE A 528 -10.63 4.95 4.20
CA ILE A 528 -11.83 4.12 4.26
C ILE A 528 -12.12 3.72 5.71
N ASN A 529 -12.49 4.70 6.52
CA ASN A 529 -12.81 4.50 7.93
C ASN A 529 -14.28 4.87 8.19
N PRO A 530 -15.25 3.94 8.08
CA PRO A 530 -16.65 4.25 8.33
C PRO A 530 -16.90 4.68 9.80
N PRO A 531 -17.86 5.59 10.08
CA PRO A 531 -18.14 6.07 11.43
C PRO A 531 -18.49 4.97 12.44
N LYS A 532 -19.13 3.90 11.97
CA LYS A 532 -19.29 2.66 12.73
C LYS A 532 -18.33 1.62 12.16
N PRO A 533 -17.58 0.90 13.00
CA PRO A 533 -17.75 0.77 14.46
C PRO A 533 -17.01 1.80 15.32
N GLY A 534 -16.38 2.83 14.74
CA GLY A 534 -15.62 3.83 15.49
C GLY A 534 -14.17 3.44 15.74
N LYS A 535 -13.54 2.79 14.74
CA LYS A 535 -12.11 2.45 14.78
C LYS A 535 -11.24 3.68 14.55
N TYR A 536 -10.01 3.59 15.06
CA TYR A 536 -8.97 4.60 14.94
C TYR A 536 -9.37 5.95 15.53
N GLN A 537 -8.67 6.99 15.11
CA GLN A 537 -8.75 8.35 15.60
C GLN A 537 -8.34 9.30 14.46
N TYR A 538 -8.57 10.58 14.63
CA TYR A 538 -8.09 11.61 13.72
C TYR A 538 -7.72 12.87 14.50
N TRP A 539 -6.84 13.69 13.95
CA TRP A 539 -6.39 14.94 14.56
C TRP A 539 -6.90 16.13 13.76
N LEU A 540 -7.27 17.17 14.48
CA LEU A 540 -7.67 18.47 13.93
C LEU A 540 -6.89 19.58 14.61
N ASN A 541 -6.44 20.55 13.83
CA ASN A 541 -5.81 21.75 14.36
C ASN A 541 -6.64 22.98 13.97
N SER A 542 -7.03 23.77 14.97
CA SER A 542 -7.80 25.02 14.78
C SER A 542 -6.94 26.28 14.77
N LYS A 543 -5.63 26.17 15.06
CA LYS A 543 -4.69 27.29 15.04
C LYS A 543 -4.50 27.77 13.60
N ARG A 544 -4.40 29.09 13.43
CA ARG A 544 -4.15 29.73 12.13
C ARG A 544 -2.67 30.12 12.00
N LYS A 545 -1.79 29.17 12.30
CA LYS A 545 -0.33 29.30 12.18
C LYS A 545 0.14 28.50 10.95
N LYS A 546 1.25 28.91 10.34
CA LYS A 546 1.95 28.12 9.33
C LYS A 546 2.87 27.11 10.02
N TYR A 547 2.85 25.87 9.56
CA TYR A 547 3.67 24.79 10.09
C TYR A 547 4.60 24.29 8.99
N ASP A 548 5.78 23.85 9.40
CA ASP A 548 6.77 23.35 8.44
C ASP A 548 6.63 21.86 8.18
N SER A 549 6.08 21.11 9.14
CA SER A 549 5.90 19.66 9.11
C SER A 549 4.59 19.22 9.78
N VAL A 550 4.16 17.98 9.51
CA VAL A 550 3.04 17.34 10.22
C VAL A 550 3.36 17.20 11.70
N ALA A 551 4.62 16.89 12.06
CA ALA A 551 5.03 16.79 13.45
C ALA A 551 4.74 18.08 14.25
N THR A 552 5.19 19.23 13.75
CA THR A 552 4.94 20.53 14.40
C THR A 552 3.48 20.94 14.34
N TRP A 553 2.75 20.56 13.28
CA TRP A 553 1.30 20.76 13.20
C TRP A 553 0.54 19.94 14.26
N ARG A 554 1.03 18.73 14.57
CA ARG A 554 0.40 17.78 15.49
C ARG A 554 0.55 18.18 16.96
N GLU A 555 1.62 18.88 17.32
CA GLU A 555 1.81 19.45 18.67
C GLU A 555 0.64 20.35 19.10
N ASP A 556 0.04 21.06 18.15
CA ASP A 556 -1.11 21.96 18.35
C ASP A 556 -2.46 21.31 18.00
N ALA A 557 -2.46 20.06 17.54
CA ALA A 557 -3.66 19.36 17.09
C ALA A 557 -4.35 18.64 18.25
N VAL A 558 -5.68 18.56 18.17
CA VAL A 558 -6.53 17.82 19.11
C VAL A 558 -6.88 16.49 18.49
N GLU A 559 -6.66 15.41 19.24
CA GLU A 559 -7.09 14.07 18.87
C GLU A 559 -8.60 13.89 19.09
N HIS A 560 -9.27 13.27 18.13
CA HIS A 560 -10.68 12.93 18.14
C HIS A 560 -10.84 11.42 17.88
N PRO A 561 -11.67 10.71 18.65
CA PRO A 561 -11.89 9.29 18.43
C PRO A 561 -12.75 9.02 17.19
N GLY A 562 -12.53 7.87 16.56
CA GLY A 562 -13.35 7.36 15.46
C GLY A 562 -13.00 7.93 14.10
N SER A 563 -14.01 7.97 13.21
CA SER A 563 -13.85 8.37 11.81
C SER A 563 -13.79 9.89 11.62
N TRP A 564 -12.98 10.32 10.65
CA TRP A 564 -12.95 11.71 10.17
C TRP A 564 -14.10 12.06 9.21
N TRP A 565 -14.83 11.08 8.66
CA TRP A 565 -15.91 11.32 7.70
C TRP A 565 -16.99 12.30 8.22
N PRO A 566 -17.46 12.20 9.48
CA PRO A 566 -18.43 13.17 10.02
C PRO A 566 -17.88 14.60 10.08
N ASP A 567 -16.58 14.79 10.33
CA ASP A 567 -15.93 16.10 10.25
C ASP A 567 -15.96 16.65 8.83
N TRP A 568 -15.58 15.81 7.85
CA TRP A 568 -15.64 16.17 6.44
C TRP A 568 -17.06 16.56 6.00
N ASN A 569 -18.08 15.76 6.34
CA ASN A 569 -19.46 16.08 5.98
C ASN A 569 -19.94 17.38 6.65
N LYS A 570 -19.57 17.62 7.91
CA LYS A 570 -19.84 18.90 8.58
C LYS A 570 -19.17 20.07 7.86
N TRP A 571 -17.94 19.90 7.39
CA TRP A 571 -17.24 20.92 6.62
C TRP A 571 -17.88 21.14 5.25
N LEU A 572 -18.23 20.08 4.52
CA LEU A 572 -18.70 20.15 3.14
C LEU A 572 -20.16 20.61 3.04
N SER A 573 -21.04 20.11 3.91
CA SER A 573 -22.48 20.45 3.93
C SER A 573 -22.71 21.97 4.01
N THR A 574 -21.95 22.68 4.84
CA THR A 574 -22.01 24.15 4.95
C THR A 574 -21.64 24.91 3.68
N LYS A 575 -20.99 24.24 2.72
CA LYS A 575 -20.52 24.82 1.44
C LYS A 575 -21.27 24.27 0.23
N SER A 576 -22.17 23.31 0.45
CA SER A 576 -22.93 22.61 -0.60
C SER A 576 -24.23 23.31 -0.99
N GLY A 577 -24.42 24.55 -0.52
CA GLY A 577 -25.65 25.33 -0.71
C GLY A 577 -26.81 24.84 0.15
N GLY A 578 -28.01 25.33 -0.14
CA GLY A 578 -29.25 24.86 0.48
C GLY A 578 -29.61 23.43 0.05
N LYS A 579 -30.72 22.92 0.55
CA LYS A 579 -31.28 21.63 0.11
C LYS A 579 -32.30 21.83 -1.01
N VAL A 580 -32.34 20.87 -1.93
CA VAL A 580 -33.31 20.75 -3.03
C VAL A 580 -33.95 19.37 -3.01
N PRO A 581 -35.12 19.15 -3.64
CA PRO A 581 -35.69 17.82 -3.79
C PRO A 581 -34.69 16.84 -4.40
N ALA A 582 -34.74 15.58 -3.95
CA ALA A 582 -33.87 14.53 -4.44
C ALA A 582 -33.94 14.36 -5.97
N ARG A 583 -32.78 14.21 -6.60
CA ARG A 583 -32.65 14.10 -8.05
C ARG A 583 -32.91 12.67 -8.50
N LYS A 584 -33.94 12.46 -9.30
CA LYS A 584 -34.19 11.17 -9.94
C LYS A 584 -33.21 11.00 -11.11
N ILE A 585 -32.51 9.88 -11.17
CA ILE A 585 -31.60 9.59 -12.27
C ILE A 585 -32.40 9.59 -13.60
N GLY A 586 -31.83 10.21 -14.62
CA GLY A 586 -32.47 10.34 -15.94
C GLY A 586 -33.53 11.44 -16.08
N SER A 587 -33.80 12.24 -15.02
CA SER A 587 -34.75 13.35 -15.09
C SER A 587 -34.20 14.60 -15.80
N GLY A 588 -32.87 14.72 -15.90
CA GLY A 588 -32.20 15.78 -16.65
C GLY A 588 -32.12 15.50 -18.15
N LYS A 589 -31.12 16.10 -18.82
CA LYS A 589 -30.87 15.89 -20.26
C LYS A 589 -30.26 14.51 -20.55
N LEU A 590 -29.52 13.96 -19.60
CA LEU A 590 -28.87 12.66 -19.72
C LEU A 590 -29.80 11.53 -19.26
N LYS A 591 -29.70 10.38 -19.91
CA LYS A 591 -30.46 9.16 -19.60
C LYS A 591 -29.53 8.13 -18.96
N SER A 592 -30.13 7.18 -18.25
CA SER A 592 -29.43 5.99 -17.79
C SER A 592 -28.97 5.17 -18.99
N LEU A 593 -27.68 4.81 -19.02
CA LEU A 593 -27.06 3.97 -20.04
C LEU A 593 -27.06 2.51 -19.60
N GLU A 594 -26.63 2.26 -18.37
CA GLU A 594 -26.66 0.96 -17.71
C GLU A 594 -26.62 1.13 -16.17
N PRO A 595 -27.06 0.13 -15.39
CA PRO A 595 -26.94 0.18 -13.93
C PRO A 595 -25.49 0.29 -13.45
N ALA A 596 -25.29 0.98 -12.33
CA ALA A 596 -24.03 0.92 -11.57
C ALA A 596 -23.71 -0.54 -11.21
N PRO A 597 -22.42 -0.93 -11.17
CA PRO A 597 -21.24 -0.06 -11.19
C PRO A 597 -20.68 0.18 -12.61
N GLY A 598 -21.45 -0.13 -13.65
CA GLY A 598 -21.03 0.01 -15.05
C GLY A 598 -20.22 -1.18 -15.57
N SER A 599 -19.90 -1.14 -16.86
CA SER A 599 -19.15 -2.16 -17.57
C SER A 599 -17.63 -1.98 -17.47
N TYR A 600 -17.12 -0.75 -17.38
CA TYR A 600 -15.67 -0.50 -17.36
C TYR A 600 -14.98 -1.11 -16.14
N VAL A 601 -15.60 -1.00 -14.96
CA VAL A 601 -15.06 -1.58 -13.72
C VAL A 601 -15.00 -3.11 -13.73
N LYS A 602 -15.78 -3.77 -14.59
CA LYS A 602 -15.85 -5.24 -14.68
C LYS A 602 -14.74 -5.83 -15.55
N VAL A 603 -14.01 -5.01 -16.30
CA VAL A 603 -12.88 -5.44 -17.13
C VAL A 603 -11.72 -5.87 -16.22
N ARG A 604 -11.19 -7.08 -16.45
CA ARG A 604 -10.02 -7.62 -15.72
C ARG A 604 -8.73 -7.42 -16.53
N SER A 605 -7.62 -7.27 -15.80
CA SER A 605 -6.28 -7.16 -16.38
C SER A 605 -5.69 -8.52 -16.72
#